data_AF-A0A4R1AX97-F1
#
_entry.id   AF-A0A4R1AX97-F1
#
_cell.length_a   1.000
_cell.length_b   1.000
_cell.length_c   1.000
_cell.angle_alpha   90.00
_cell.angle_beta   90.00
_cell.angle_gamma   90.00
#
_symmetry.space_group_name_H-M   'P 1'
#
loop_
_entity.id
_entity.type
_entity.pdbx_description
1 polymer ?
#
loop_
_entity_poly.entity_id
_entity_poly.type
_entity_poly.pdbx_seq_one_letter_code
_entity_poly.pdbx_strand_id
1 'polypeptide(L)'
;MSQFIRKMFSLNDIKYSWILLLSMILCFLIFYIDRADFLIDSAIVTTGYLLSFTIAVLWGAINYIGHIRMNVMYQKQNNIHAYVAQLALSQEDKWELQAYLEDFAEDLIQQGRTKEEASIEAITHFKVQEILSLSKNTLLFNLHAHYYLLGWSILAFALFIVIGVFWITLFTSSTLMLIVESMLIAYSLGFVGLFFVYKLFDAMIYRKLEENVR
;
A
#
# COMPACT_ATOMS: atom_id res chain seq x y z
N MET A 1 15.19 5.97 -16.53
CA MET A 1 14.52 6.44 -15.30
C MET A 1 14.91 5.49 -14.17
N SER A 2 15.46 5.96 -13.05
CA SER A 2 15.91 5.04 -11.99
C SER A 2 14.72 4.28 -11.39
N GLN A 3 14.93 3.02 -10.95
CA GLN A 3 13.88 2.21 -10.33
C GLN A 3 13.22 2.90 -9.13
N PHE A 4 13.97 3.76 -8.44
CA PHE A 4 13.50 4.58 -7.32
C PHE A 4 12.43 5.59 -7.75
N ILE A 5 12.65 6.32 -8.84
CA ILE A 5 11.67 7.28 -9.38
C ILE A 5 10.38 6.55 -9.78
N ARG A 6 10.49 5.36 -10.40
CA ARG A 6 9.32 4.56 -10.79
C ARG A 6 8.49 4.13 -9.57
N LYS A 7 9.13 3.80 -8.45
CA LYS A 7 8.45 3.45 -7.20
C LYS A 7 7.81 4.65 -6.51
N MET A 8 8.42 5.84 -6.60
CA MET A 8 7.85 7.07 -6.03
C MET A 8 6.61 7.58 -6.78
N PHE A 9 6.54 7.40 -8.10
CA PHE A 9 5.42 7.91 -8.92
C PHE A 9 4.47 6.82 -9.42
N SER A 10 4.42 5.68 -8.73
CA SER A 10 3.52 4.58 -9.08
C SER A 10 2.08 4.89 -8.65
N LEU A 11 1.16 5.02 -9.61
CA LEU A 11 -0.28 5.09 -9.36
C LEU A 11 -0.86 3.75 -8.89
N ASN A 12 -0.22 2.63 -9.27
CA ASN A 12 -0.67 1.28 -8.94
C ASN A 12 -0.57 0.99 -7.43
N ASP A 13 0.22 1.79 -6.71
CA ASP A 13 0.41 1.65 -5.27
C ASP A 13 -0.65 2.42 -4.46
N ILE A 14 -1.53 3.18 -5.11
CA ILE A 14 -2.71 3.77 -4.46
C ILE A 14 -3.84 2.75 -4.52
N LYS A 15 -4.19 2.16 -3.37
CA LYS A 15 -5.32 1.23 -3.25
C LYS A 15 -6.59 1.99 -2.88
N TYR A 16 -7.73 1.53 -3.41
CA TYR A 16 -9.05 2.09 -3.12
C TYR A 16 -9.16 3.60 -3.39
N SER A 17 -8.54 4.08 -4.46
CA SER A 17 -8.42 5.51 -4.81
C SER A 17 -9.76 6.25 -4.91
N TRP A 18 -10.86 5.54 -5.15
CA TRP A 18 -12.21 6.11 -5.19
C TRP A 18 -12.66 6.69 -3.84
N ILE A 19 -12.20 6.15 -2.69
CA ILE A 19 -12.53 6.67 -1.36
C ILE A 19 -11.80 8.00 -1.13
N LEU A 20 -10.53 8.07 -1.54
CA LEU A 20 -9.76 9.31 -1.50
C LEU A 20 -10.42 10.38 -2.39
N LEU A 21 -10.82 10.00 -3.60
CA LEU A 21 -11.50 10.90 -4.53
C LEU A 21 -12.83 11.40 -3.98
N LEU A 22 -13.61 10.54 -3.31
CA LEU A 22 -14.83 10.92 -2.61
C LEU A 22 -14.56 11.95 -1.51
N SER A 23 -13.52 11.75 -0.70
CA SER A 23 -13.09 12.72 0.31
C SER A 23 -12.73 14.07 -0.33
N MET A 24 -11.96 14.06 -1.42
CA MET A 24 -11.56 15.28 -2.13
C MET A 24 -12.77 16.03 -2.69
N ILE A 25 -13.69 15.34 -3.36
CA ILE A 25 -14.92 15.96 -3.87
C ILE A 25 -15.73 16.57 -2.73
N LEU A 26 -15.90 15.85 -1.62
CA LEU A 26 -16.66 16.37 -0.48
C LEU A 26 -15.99 17.61 0.10
N CYS A 27 -14.67 17.58 0.30
CA CYS A 27 -13.90 18.73 0.78
C CYS A 27 -14.05 19.94 -0.16
N PHE A 28 -13.95 19.71 -1.47
CA PHE A 28 -14.15 20.75 -2.48
C PHE A 28 -15.53 21.38 -2.40
N LEU A 29 -16.59 20.56 -2.32
CA LEU A 29 -17.97 21.04 -2.26
C LEU A 29 -18.23 21.84 -0.99
N ILE A 30 -17.76 21.37 0.17
CA ILE A 30 -17.92 22.09 1.43
C ILE A 30 -17.18 23.42 1.39
N PHE A 31 -15.95 23.45 0.86
CA PHE A 31 -15.19 24.70 0.70
C PHE A 31 -15.88 25.67 -0.25
N TYR A 32 -16.37 25.17 -1.39
CA TYR A 32 -17.12 25.98 -2.33
C TYR A 32 -18.37 26.60 -1.69
N ILE A 33 -19.13 25.81 -0.94
CA ILE A 33 -20.32 26.26 -0.22
C ILE A 33 -19.97 27.32 0.84
N ASP A 34 -18.93 27.07 1.63
CA ASP A 34 -18.40 27.97 2.66
C ASP A 34 -18.00 29.33 2.07
N ARG A 35 -17.42 29.32 0.86
CA ARG A 35 -17.01 30.55 0.15
C ARG A 35 -18.12 31.24 -0.65
N ALA A 36 -19.16 30.52 -1.02
CA ALA A 36 -20.26 31.06 -1.83
C ALA A 36 -21.27 31.88 -0.99
N ASP A 37 -21.00 32.07 0.31
CA ASP A 37 -21.80 32.89 1.24
C ASP A 37 -23.28 32.45 1.29
N PHE A 38 -23.53 31.16 1.06
CA PHE A 38 -24.81 30.56 1.41
C PHE A 38 -24.94 30.69 2.93
N LEU A 39 -26.05 31.27 3.41
CA LEU A 39 -26.38 31.45 4.84
C LEU A 39 -26.55 30.10 5.56
N ILE A 40 -25.50 29.29 5.57
CA ILE A 40 -25.43 27.96 6.13
C ILE A 40 -24.73 28.09 7.48
N ASP A 41 -25.28 27.39 8.46
CA ASP A 41 -24.72 27.35 9.80
C ASP A 41 -23.24 26.88 9.75
N SER A 42 -22.38 27.64 10.42
CA SER A 42 -20.96 27.35 10.60
C SER A 42 -20.72 25.93 11.16
N ALA A 43 -21.66 25.43 11.99
CA ALA A 43 -21.61 24.06 12.50
C ALA A 43 -21.72 23.00 11.38
N ILE A 44 -22.56 23.23 10.37
CA ILE A 44 -22.76 22.31 9.24
C ILE A 44 -21.51 22.28 8.37
N VAL A 45 -20.95 23.44 8.06
CA VAL A 45 -19.71 23.57 7.28
C VAL A 45 -18.54 22.85 7.98
N THR A 46 -18.36 23.11 9.27
CA THR A 46 -17.31 22.47 10.08
C THR A 46 -17.49 20.94 10.11
N THR A 47 -18.71 20.47 10.29
CA THR A 47 -19.02 19.03 10.26
C THR A 47 -18.73 18.43 8.89
N GLY A 48 -19.01 19.15 7.80
CA GLY A 48 -18.67 18.74 6.44
C GLY A 48 -17.17 18.57 6.24
N TYR A 49 -16.36 19.51 6.71
CA TYR A 49 -14.90 19.40 6.66
C TYR A 49 -14.40 18.20 7.47
N LEU A 50 -14.87 18.03 8.72
CA LEU A 50 -14.51 16.90 9.57
C LEU A 50 -14.87 15.55 8.92
N LEU A 51 -16.05 15.45 8.30
CA LEU A 51 -16.47 14.26 7.58
C LEU A 51 -15.55 13.98 6.39
N SER A 52 -15.22 15.00 5.59
CA SER A 52 -14.31 14.86 4.45
C SER A 52 -12.93 14.34 4.86
N PHE A 53 -12.36 14.87 5.95
CA PHE A 53 -11.07 14.40 6.48
C PHE A 53 -11.16 13.03 7.12
N THR A 54 -12.27 12.71 7.80
CA THR A 54 -12.50 11.37 8.34
C THR A 54 -12.51 10.32 7.22
N ILE A 55 -13.15 10.61 6.07
CA ILE A 55 -13.12 9.72 4.91
C ILE A 55 -11.69 9.57 4.37
N ALA A 56 -10.88 10.64 4.34
CA ALA A 56 -9.47 10.54 3.93
C ALA A 56 -8.65 9.67 4.90
N VAL A 57 -8.88 9.80 6.21
CA VAL A 57 -8.21 8.98 7.23
C VAL A 57 -8.62 7.50 7.09
N LEU A 58 -9.91 7.23 6.88
CA LEU A 58 -10.40 5.88 6.61
C LEU A 58 -9.78 5.28 5.35
N TRP A 59 -9.68 6.06 4.28
CA TRP A 59 -8.92 5.65 3.09
C TRP A 59 -7.47 5.31 3.45
N GLY A 60 -6.80 6.15 4.25
CA GLY A 60 -5.44 5.89 4.72
C GLY A 60 -5.32 4.56 5.47
N ALA A 61 -6.26 4.22 6.35
CA ALA A 61 -6.26 2.94 7.05
C ALA A 61 -6.46 1.75 6.10
N ILE A 62 -7.47 1.81 5.23
CA ILE A 62 -7.80 0.72 4.30
C ILE A 62 -6.69 0.54 3.25
N ASN A 63 -6.11 1.63 2.77
CA ASN A 63 -5.00 1.60 1.84
C ASN A 63 -3.76 0.92 2.46
N TYR A 64 -3.45 1.18 3.73
CA TYR A 64 -2.39 0.48 4.45
C TYR A 64 -2.66 -1.02 4.56
N ILE A 65 -3.85 -1.39 5.05
CA ILE A 65 -4.26 -2.80 5.18
C ILE A 65 -4.15 -3.51 3.83
N GLY A 66 -4.56 -2.85 2.75
CA GLY A 66 -4.44 -3.40 1.40
C GLY A 66 -2.99 -3.73 1.02
N HIS A 67 -2.01 -3.02 1.55
CA HIS A 67 -0.58 -3.27 1.28
C HIS A 67 0.05 -4.34 2.16
N ILE A 68 -0.56 -4.69 3.30
CA ILE A 68 -0.11 -5.81 4.11
C ILE A 68 -0.36 -7.10 3.33
N ARG A 69 0.72 -7.75 2.88
CA ARG A 69 0.65 -9.08 2.24
C ARG A 69 1.30 -10.11 3.14
N MET A 70 0.56 -11.21 3.40
CA MET A 70 1.14 -12.38 4.04
C MET A 70 2.23 -12.97 3.15
N ASN A 71 3.39 -13.26 3.73
CA ASN A 71 4.51 -13.83 3.01
C ASN A 71 4.08 -15.17 2.36
N VAL A 72 4.50 -15.39 1.11
CA VAL A 72 4.17 -16.56 0.28
C VAL A 72 4.50 -17.87 0.99
N MET A 73 5.53 -17.86 1.85
CA MET A 73 5.90 -18.99 2.71
C MET A 73 4.76 -19.47 3.62
N TYR A 74 3.87 -18.58 4.05
CA TYR A 74 2.77 -18.89 4.97
C TYR A 74 1.42 -19.09 4.26
N GLN A 75 1.34 -18.93 2.93
CA GLN A 75 0.12 -19.20 2.18
C GLN A 75 -0.05 -20.71 1.94
N LYS A 76 -1.28 -21.23 2.10
CA LYS A 76 -1.60 -22.60 1.66
C LYS A 76 -1.49 -22.66 0.13
N GLN A 77 -0.67 -23.57 -0.37
CA GLN A 77 -0.42 -23.76 -1.80
C GLN A 77 -0.55 -25.24 -2.10
N ASN A 78 -1.35 -25.58 -3.11
CA ASN A 78 -1.59 -26.96 -3.53
C ASN A 78 -0.88 -27.29 -4.85
N ASN A 79 -0.14 -26.34 -5.42
CA ASN A 79 0.48 -26.46 -6.74
C ASN A 79 1.92 -25.92 -6.71
N ILE A 80 2.86 -26.78 -7.09
CA ILE A 80 4.30 -26.51 -7.07
C ILE A 80 4.66 -25.35 -8.01
N HIS A 81 4.17 -25.32 -9.25
CA HIS A 81 4.42 -24.22 -10.17
C HIS A 81 3.92 -22.88 -9.64
N ALA A 82 2.69 -22.87 -9.09
CA ALA A 82 2.11 -21.65 -8.51
C ALA A 82 2.92 -21.15 -7.31
N TYR A 83 3.42 -22.06 -6.48
CA TYR A 83 4.28 -21.76 -5.35
C TYR A 83 5.63 -21.16 -5.80
N VAL A 84 6.36 -21.84 -6.68
CA VAL A 84 7.69 -21.40 -7.14
C VAL A 84 7.63 -20.11 -7.94
N ALA A 85 6.59 -19.91 -8.76
CA ALA A 85 6.40 -18.68 -9.51
C ALA A 85 6.31 -17.44 -8.60
N GLN A 86 5.72 -17.60 -7.41
CA GLN A 86 5.53 -16.53 -6.43
C GLN A 86 6.78 -16.23 -5.58
N LEU A 87 7.80 -17.08 -5.62
CA LEU A 87 9.06 -16.85 -4.90
C LEU A 87 9.90 -15.76 -5.57
N ALA A 88 10.62 -14.99 -4.76
CA ALA A 88 11.51 -13.92 -5.21
C ALA A 88 12.93 -14.45 -5.47
N LEU A 89 13.04 -15.43 -6.37
CA LEU A 89 14.28 -16.11 -6.77
C LEU A 89 14.64 -15.76 -8.22
N SER A 90 15.90 -16.01 -8.62
CA SER A 90 16.29 -15.90 -10.04
C SER A 90 15.56 -16.97 -10.88
N GLN A 91 15.47 -16.79 -12.19
CA GLN A 91 14.76 -17.78 -13.03
C GLN A 91 15.45 -19.15 -13.03
N GLU A 92 16.76 -19.17 -12.91
CA GLU A 92 17.55 -20.40 -12.79
C GLU A 92 17.24 -21.13 -11.48
N ASP A 93 17.30 -20.41 -10.35
CA ASP A 93 16.94 -20.96 -9.04
C ASP A 93 15.48 -21.45 -8.98
N LYS A 94 14.57 -20.77 -9.70
CA LYS A 94 13.17 -21.20 -9.81
C LYS A 94 13.05 -22.54 -10.52
N TRP A 95 13.76 -22.74 -11.62
CA TRP A 95 13.73 -24.02 -12.33
C TRP A 95 14.33 -25.15 -11.51
N GLU A 96 15.44 -24.88 -10.83
CA GLU A 96 16.07 -25.87 -9.95
C GLU A 96 15.14 -26.26 -8.79
N LEU A 97 14.55 -25.27 -8.12
CA LEU A 97 13.61 -25.53 -7.03
C LEU A 97 12.34 -26.24 -7.50
N GLN A 98 11.82 -25.89 -8.67
CA GLN A 98 10.65 -26.54 -9.22
C GLN A 98 10.94 -28.01 -9.53
N ALA A 99 12.07 -28.30 -10.18
CA ALA A 99 12.49 -29.67 -10.46
C ALA A 99 12.67 -30.48 -9.17
N TYR A 100 13.33 -29.92 -8.16
CA TYR A 100 13.48 -30.56 -6.85
C TYR A 100 12.12 -30.91 -6.20
N LEU A 101 11.17 -29.99 -6.22
CA LEU A 101 9.84 -30.21 -5.64
C LEU A 101 9.01 -31.21 -6.45
N GLU A 102 9.15 -31.21 -7.78
CA GLU A 102 8.50 -32.17 -8.67
C GLU A 102 9.04 -33.58 -8.47
N ASP A 103 10.36 -33.75 -8.38
CA ASP A 103 11.01 -35.03 -8.10
C ASP A 103 10.56 -35.59 -6.74
N PHE A 104 10.57 -34.75 -5.70
CA PHE A 104 10.10 -35.16 -4.38
C PHE A 104 8.60 -35.52 -4.35
N ALA A 105 7.77 -34.78 -5.10
CA ALA A 105 6.36 -35.11 -5.23
C ALA A 105 6.14 -36.41 -6.01
N GLU A 106 6.97 -36.70 -7.01
CA GLU A 106 6.91 -37.95 -7.77
C GLU A 106 7.25 -39.15 -6.89
N ASP A 107 8.26 -39.05 -6.01
CA ASP A 107 8.57 -40.06 -5.01
C ASP A 107 7.38 -40.35 -4.08
N LEU A 108 6.67 -39.31 -3.64
CA LEU A 108 5.48 -39.46 -2.79
C LEU A 108 4.30 -40.10 -3.53
N ILE A 109 4.14 -39.79 -4.83
CA ILE A 109 3.13 -40.45 -5.68
C ILE A 109 3.46 -41.94 -5.83
N GLN A 110 4.74 -42.29 -6.02
CA GLN A 110 5.17 -43.68 -6.07
C GLN A 110 4.92 -44.42 -4.74
N GLN A 111 4.93 -43.71 -3.61
CA GLN A 111 4.57 -44.23 -2.28
C GLN A 111 3.05 -44.32 -2.04
N GLY A 112 2.23 -44.02 -3.06
CA GLY A 112 0.77 -44.17 -3.02
C GLY A 112 0.01 -42.93 -2.58
N ARG A 113 0.66 -41.76 -2.49
CA ARG A 113 -0.03 -40.48 -2.27
C ARG A 113 -0.75 -40.02 -3.54
N THR A 114 -1.84 -39.28 -3.36
CA THR A 114 -2.43 -38.57 -4.50
C THR A 114 -1.53 -37.43 -4.95
N LYS A 115 -1.64 -37.01 -6.21
CA LYS A 115 -0.84 -35.90 -6.77
C LYS A 115 -0.99 -34.60 -5.97
N GLU A 116 -2.18 -34.34 -5.44
CA GLU A 116 -2.45 -33.15 -4.62
C GLU A 116 -1.78 -33.25 -3.24
N GLU A 117 -1.92 -34.39 -2.56
CA GLU A 117 -1.26 -34.62 -1.26
C GLU A 117 0.26 -34.57 -1.39
N ALA A 118 0.82 -35.20 -2.42
CA ALA A 118 2.25 -35.19 -2.69
C ALA A 118 2.78 -33.78 -2.94
N SER A 119 2.05 -32.96 -3.69
CA SER A 119 2.41 -31.56 -3.94
C SER A 119 2.39 -30.71 -2.67
N ILE A 120 1.36 -30.88 -1.83
CA ILE A 120 1.24 -30.19 -0.55
C ILE A 120 2.36 -30.60 0.40
N GLU A 121 2.65 -31.90 0.49
CA GLU A 121 3.68 -32.46 1.36
C GLU A 121 5.08 -32.04 0.92
N ALA A 122 5.37 -32.03 -0.39
CA ALA A 122 6.61 -31.50 -0.97
C ALA A 122 6.84 -30.02 -0.61
N ILE A 123 5.84 -29.17 -0.87
CA ILE A 123 5.92 -27.74 -0.54
C ILE A 123 6.08 -27.54 0.97
N THR A 124 5.38 -28.32 1.79
CA THR A 124 5.45 -28.20 3.25
C THR A 124 6.81 -28.62 3.78
N HIS A 125 7.38 -29.72 3.27
CA HIS A 125 8.71 -30.19 3.64
C HIS A 125 9.78 -29.13 3.33
N PHE A 126 9.74 -28.57 2.12
CA PHE A 126 10.65 -27.49 1.73
C PHE A 126 10.46 -26.23 2.58
N LYS A 127 9.22 -25.80 2.84
CA LYS A 127 8.93 -24.67 3.73
C LYS A 127 9.47 -24.89 5.14
N VAL A 128 9.34 -26.09 5.71
CA VAL A 128 9.87 -26.39 7.04
C VAL A 128 11.39 -26.32 7.04
N GLN A 129 12.07 -26.91 6.04
CA GLN A 129 13.52 -26.82 5.94
C GLN A 129 14.01 -25.38 5.75
N GLU A 130 13.36 -24.63 4.85
CA GLU A 130 13.75 -23.26 4.56
C GLU A 130 13.45 -22.33 5.74
N ILE A 131 12.28 -22.46 6.39
CA ILE A 131 11.96 -21.74 7.63
C ILE A 131 12.96 -22.08 8.74
N LEU A 132 13.33 -23.35 8.94
CA LEU A 132 14.32 -23.71 9.96
C LEU A 132 15.70 -23.10 9.64
N SER A 133 16.09 -23.07 8.35
CA SER A 133 17.35 -22.46 7.91
C SER A 133 17.35 -20.93 7.97
N LEU A 134 16.19 -20.30 7.79
CA LEU A 134 16.01 -18.84 7.75
C LEU A 134 15.38 -18.26 9.03
N SER A 135 15.09 -19.09 10.05
CA SER A 135 14.19 -18.76 11.19
C SER A 135 14.58 -17.53 12.01
N LYS A 136 15.77 -16.97 11.81
CA LYS A 136 16.17 -15.69 12.41
C LYS A 136 15.76 -14.44 11.61
N ASN A 137 15.43 -14.55 10.31
CA ASN A 137 15.29 -13.39 9.41
C ASN A 137 14.08 -13.41 8.44
N THR A 138 13.28 -14.49 8.34
CA THR A 138 12.10 -14.49 7.46
C THR A 138 10.86 -13.92 8.14
N LEU A 139 10.46 -12.72 7.69
CA LEU A 139 9.30 -12.00 8.21
C LEU A 139 7.97 -12.60 7.72
N LEU A 140 7.00 -12.72 8.63
CA LEU A 140 5.64 -13.22 8.35
C LEU A 140 4.87 -12.38 7.33
N PHE A 141 5.16 -11.07 7.26
CA PHE A 141 4.55 -10.13 6.32
C PHE A 141 5.62 -9.47 5.45
N ASN A 142 5.33 -9.32 4.17
CA ASN A 142 6.08 -8.42 3.30
C ASN A 142 5.47 -7.02 3.41
N LEU A 143 6.14 -6.13 4.13
CA LEU A 143 5.72 -4.74 4.29
C LEU A 143 6.19 -3.95 3.07
N HIS A 144 5.25 -3.34 2.34
CA HIS A 144 5.52 -2.65 1.10
C HIS A 144 6.20 -1.31 1.38
N ALA A 145 7.17 -0.93 0.56
CA ALA A 145 7.79 0.39 0.70
C ALA A 145 6.80 1.49 0.26
N HIS A 146 6.36 2.33 1.19
CA HIS A 146 5.31 3.34 0.95
C HIS A 146 5.81 4.67 0.34
N TYR A 147 6.92 4.64 -0.41
CA TYR A 147 7.54 5.84 -1.01
C TYR A 147 6.64 6.58 -2.00
N TYR A 148 5.59 5.94 -2.51
CA TYR A 148 4.63 6.59 -3.40
C TYR A 148 3.93 7.76 -2.71
N LEU A 149 3.63 7.68 -1.40
CA LEU A 149 3.02 8.78 -0.63
C LEU A 149 3.88 10.05 -0.68
N LEU A 150 5.21 9.90 -0.59
CA LEU A 150 6.13 11.02 -0.72
C LEU A 150 6.18 11.56 -2.14
N GLY A 151 6.17 10.68 -3.16
CA GLY A 151 6.13 11.12 -4.57
C GLY A 151 4.88 11.94 -4.89
N TRP A 152 3.70 11.50 -4.42
CA TRP A 152 2.45 12.23 -4.59
C TRP A 152 2.40 13.52 -3.77
N SER A 153 2.97 13.53 -2.56
CA SER A 153 3.12 14.76 -1.77
C SER A 153 3.98 15.80 -2.51
N ILE A 154 5.14 15.39 -3.05
CA ILE A 154 6.04 16.27 -3.82
C ILE A 154 5.30 16.81 -5.05
N LEU A 155 4.58 15.96 -5.77
CA LEU A 155 3.82 16.39 -6.95
C LEU A 155 2.71 17.40 -6.57
N ALA A 156 1.94 17.10 -5.52
CA ALA A 156 0.89 18.00 -5.04
C ALA A 156 1.46 19.33 -4.54
N PHE A 157 2.61 19.31 -3.87
CA PHE A 157 3.28 20.52 -3.39
C PHE A 157 3.87 21.35 -4.54
N ALA A 158 4.43 20.70 -5.56
CA ALA A 158 4.89 21.39 -6.77
C ALA A 158 3.71 22.08 -7.49
N LEU A 159 2.57 21.39 -7.62
CA LEU A 159 1.35 21.97 -8.18
C LEU A 159 0.83 23.13 -7.32
N PHE A 160 0.88 23.02 -6.00
CA PHE A 160 0.53 24.11 -5.07
C PHE A 160 1.37 25.36 -5.36
N ILE A 161 2.70 25.23 -5.47
CA ILE A 161 3.59 26.37 -5.80
C ILE A 161 3.21 26.98 -7.15
N VAL A 162 3.02 26.15 -8.18
CA VAL A 162 2.66 26.64 -9.51
C VAL A 162 1.34 27.40 -9.46
N ILE A 163 0.29 26.82 -8.90
CA ILE A 163 -1.02 27.45 -8.79
C ILE A 163 -0.96 28.73 -7.95
N GLY A 164 -0.23 28.74 -6.84
CA GLY A 164 -0.06 29.93 -6.00
C GLY A 164 0.60 31.09 -6.76
N VAL A 165 1.62 30.82 -7.58
CA VAL A 165 2.23 31.84 -8.46
C VAL A 165 1.21 32.37 -9.48
N PHE A 166 0.45 31.49 -10.13
CA PHE A 166 -0.60 31.90 -11.08
C PHE A 166 -1.73 32.68 -10.40
N TRP A 167 -2.11 32.29 -9.18
CA TRP A 167 -3.16 32.95 -8.40
C TRP A 167 -2.76 34.40 -8.05
N ILE A 168 -1.54 34.59 -7.53
CA ILE A 168 -1.03 35.92 -7.17
C ILE A 168 -0.89 36.83 -8.40
N THR A 169 -0.53 36.28 -9.56
CA THR A 169 -0.18 37.08 -10.74
C THR A 169 -1.35 37.36 -11.68
N LEU A 170 -2.31 36.44 -11.83
CA LEU A 170 -3.32 36.50 -12.89
C LEU A 170 -4.77 36.32 -12.40
N PHE A 171 -4.99 35.76 -11.20
CA PHE A 171 -6.33 35.30 -10.80
C PHE A 171 -6.66 35.59 -9.33
N THR A 172 -6.17 36.69 -8.76
CA THR A 172 -6.23 36.96 -7.31
C THR A 172 -7.64 36.86 -6.72
N SER A 173 -8.69 37.12 -7.51
CA SER A 173 -10.10 37.02 -7.08
C SER A 173 -10.77 35.66 -7.34
N SER A 174 -10.07 34.67 -7.86
CA SER A 174 -10.65 33.37 -8.23
C SER A 174 -10.81 32.45 -7.02
N THR A 175 -12.07 32.27 -6.58
CA THR A 175 -12.43 31.32 -5.51
C THR A 175 -12.03 29.88 -5.86
N LEU A 176 -12.17 29.48 -7.12
CA LEU A 176 -11.84 28.12 -7.56
C LEU A 176 -10.34 27.82 -7.41
N MET A 177 -9.47 28.77 -7.77
CA MET A 177 -8.03 28.58 -7.60
C MET A 177 -7.64 28.47 -6.14
N LEU A 178 -8.23 29.30 -5.27
CA LEU A 178 -8.01 29.25 -3.83
C LEU A 178 -8.40 27.89 -3.23
N ILE A 179 -9.54 27.32 -3.64
CA ILE A 179 -10.01 26.00 -3.18
C ILE A 179 -9.00 24.92 -3.58
N VAL A 180 -8.62 24.89 -4.86
CA VAL A 180 -7.70 23.88 -5.39
C VAL A 180 -6.33 23.97 -4.71
N GLU A 181 -5.81 25.19 -4.54
CA GLU A 181 -4.55 25.45 -3.85
C GLU A 181 -4.59 24.97 -2.39
N SER A 182 -5.64 25.33 -1.66
CA SER A 182 -5.84 24.92 -0.26
C SER A 182 -5.96 23.40 -0.10
N MET A 183 -6.64 22.74 -1.04
CA MET A 183 -6.72 21.28 -1.07
C MET A 183 -5.36 20.64 -1.36
N LEU A 184 -4.61 21.15 -2.34
CA LEU A 184 -3.30 20.59 -2.69
C LEU A 184 -2.35 20.58 -1.50
N ILE A 185 -2.29 21.68 -0.73
CA ILE A 185 -1.44 21.73 0.46
C ILE A 185 -1.97 20.80 1.57
N ALA A 186 -3.27 20.77 1.82
CA ALA A 186 -3.87 19.92 2.86
C ALA A 186 -3.64 18.42 2.59
N TYR A 187 -3.91 17.96 1.36
CA TYR A 187 -3.70 16.56 0.99
C TYR A 187 -2.21 16.21 0.86
N SER A 188 -1.35 17.14 0.41
CA SER A 188 0.10 16.93 0.41
C SER A 188 0.62 16.66 1.83
N LEU A 189 0.24 17.51 2.80
CA LEU A 189 0.59 17.30 4.21
C LEU A 189 0.00 15.99 4.75
N GLY A 190 -1.24 15.65 4.35
CA GLY A 190 -1.87 14.38 4.69
C GLY A 190 -1.07 13.17 4.22
N PHE A 191 -0.56 13.18 2.97
CA PHE A 191 0.28 12.10 2.46
C PHE A 191 1.62 11.98 3.19
N VAL A 192 2.25 13.10 3.54
CA VAL A 192 3.47 13.10 4.38
C VAL A 192 3.17 12.48 5.75
N GLY A 193 2.09 12.90 6.39
CA GLY A 193 1.66 12.35 7.67
C GLY A 193 1.41 10.84 7.60
N LEU A 194 0.69 10.38 6.58
CA LEU A 194 0.43 8.96 6.34
C LEU A 194 1.72 8.17 6.11
N PHE A 195 2.71 8.73 5.41
CA PHE A 195 4.01 8.05 5.22
C PHE A 195 4.67 7.72 6.57
N PHE A 196 4.69 8.68 7.50
CA PHE A 196 5.25 8.45 8.83
C PHE A 196 4.40 7.49 9.66
N VAL A 197 3.08 7.61 9.61
CA VAL A 197 2.15 6.70 10.31
C VAL A 197 2.33 5.27 9.82
N TYR A 198 2.44 5.05 8.51
CA TYR A 198 2.66 3.72 7.94
C TYR A 198 3.99 3.14 8.41
N LYS A 199 5.06 3.94 8.38
CA LYS A 199 6.38 3.51 8.88
C LYS A 199 6.35 3.18 10.38
N LEU A 200 5.54 3.90 11.16
CA LEU A 200 5.34 3.61 12.58
C LEU A 200 4.58 2.29 12.76
N PHE A 201 3.53 2.02 11.98
CA PHE A 201 2.85 0.74 12.01
C PHE A 201 3.74 -0.42 11.56
N ASP A 202 4.53 -0.24 10.50
CA ASP A 202 5.52 -1.23 10.06
C ASP A 202 6.46 -1.57 11.23
N ALA A 203 7.02 -0.55 11.90
CA ALA A 203 7.93 -0.73 13.03
C ALA A 203 7.26 -1.42 14.23
N MET A 204 6.00 -1.08 14.54
CA MET A 204 5.24 -1.72 15.61
C MET A 204 4.96 -3.19 15.31
N ILE A 205 4.56 -3.51 14.08
CA ILE A 205 4.33 -4.88 13.64
C ILE A 205 5.65 -5.66 13.72
N TYR A 206 6.75 -5.10 13.19
CA TYR A 206 8.07 -5.73 13.25
C TYR A 206 8.50 -6.07 14.67
N ARG A 207 8.42 -5.08 15.58
CA ARG A 207 8.78 -5.28 16.98
C ARG A 207 7.93 -6.35 17.64
N LYS A 208 6.62 -6.35 17.39
CA LYS A 208 5.71 -7.33 17.99
C LYS A 208 5.97 -8.75 17.50
N LEU A 209 6.38 -8.89 16.24
CA LEU A 209 6.76 -10.19 15.67
C LEU A 209 8.08 -10.69 16.24
N GLU A 210 9.08 -9.82 16.41
CA GLU A 210 10.37 -10.20 17.00
C GLU A 210 10.23 -10.64 18.48
N GLU A 211 9.39 -9.95 19.25
CA GLU A 211 9.09 -10.32 20.65
C GLU A 211 8.46 -11.70 20.80
N ASN A 212 7.67 -12.16 19.82
CA ASN A 212 7.01 -13.47 19.86
C ASN A 212 7.90 -14.63 19.36
N VAL A 213 9.06 -14.34 18.77
CA VAL A 213 10.00 -15.35 18.24
C VAL A 213 11.14 -15.65 19.23
N ARG A 214 11.30 -14.82 20.28
CA ARG A 214 12.23 -15.07 21.40
C ARG A 214 11.57 -15.88 22.50
#